data_AF-A0A1Q7XBT1-F1
#
_entry.id   AF-A0A1Q7XBT1-F1
#
_cell.length_a   1.000
_cell.length_b   1.000
_cell.length_c   1.000
_cell.angle_alpha   90.00
_cell.angle_beta   90.00
_cell.angle_gamma   90.00
#
_symmetry.space_group_name_H-M   'P 1'
#
loop_
_entity.id
_entity.type
_entity.pdbx_description
1 polymer ?
#
loop_
_entity_poly.entity_id
_entity_poly.type
_entity_poly.pdbx_seq_one_letter_code
_entity_poly.pdbx_strand_id
1 'polypeptide(L)'
;MGNGFYTKWRESTLTQIDTGAGEPIYLRTAHQENFIYVLIDEVSKTSFDKHADIAVICFDKNGNQSAVANENDYCFGVPFDSKNPFTLRGGSLLEQSNHYTKIKNSNELIGISNVSDENDRYTAVPHASYEFRIPTDLVGRSDTYGVYSVVYDAHTNKFYAWPSPSTASFLFKIPLPASWGEIVSPDKSLPELSWPTILLLSGVLFVIYVTKIRYRHLHLRTNGNWLN
;
A
#
# COMPACT_ATOMS: atom_id res chain seq x y z
N MET A 1 -0.57 -4.45 19.95
CA MET A 1 -0.95 -4.92 18.60
C MET A 1 0.05 -6.00 18.21
N GLY A 2 -0.39 -7.25 18.03
CA GLY A 2 0.50 -8.42 17.95
C GLY A 2 0.94 -8.75 16.52
N ASN A 3 2.22 -9.11 16.35
CA ASN A 3 2.91 -9.90 15.31
C ASN A 3 2.58 -9.77 13.81
N GLY A 4 1.52 -9.07 13.39
CA GLY A 4 1.11 -8.89 12.00
C GLY A 4 1.60 -7.60 11.33
N PHE A 5 2.14 -6.65 12.09
CA PHE A 5 2.63 -5.37 11.55
C PHE A 5 3.95 -5.54 10.77
N TYR A 6 4.86 -6.39 11.27
CA TYR A 6 6.17 -6.63 10.64
C TYR A 6 6.09 -7.42 9.34
N THR A 7 5.12 -8.31 9.17
CA THR A 7 4.94 -9.11 7.94
C THR A 7 4.32 -8.31 6.80
N LYS A 8 3.37 -7.39 7.08
CA LYS A 8 2.63 -6.64 6.05
C LYS A 8 3.48 -5.70 5.19
N TRP A 9 4.57 -5.17 5.74
CA TRP A 9 5.36 -4.12 5.10
C TRP A 9 6.68 -4.61 4.50
N ARG A 10 6.97 -5.91 4.58
CA ARG A 10 8.22 -6.47 4.06
C ARG A 10 8.28 -6.47 2.53
N GLU A 11 7.12 -6.55 1.88
CA GLU A 11 6.89 -6.44 0.44
C GLU A 11 6.08 -5.16 0.15
N SER A 12 6.71 -4.01 0.37
CA SER A 12 6.09 -2.72 0.07
C SER A 12 7.04 -1.85 -0.75
N THR A 13 6.46 -0.98 -1.56
CA THR A 13 7.23 0.09 -2.20
C THR A 13 7.60 1.14 -1.16
N LEU A 14 8.66 1.90 -1.43
CA LEU A 14 9.08 3.04 -0.62
C LEU A 14 9.24 4.25 -1.52
N THR A 15 8.45 5.28 -1.26
CA THR A 15 8.54 6.60 -1.88
C THR A 15 8.79 7.62 -0.79
N GLN A 16 9.78 8.49 -0.97
CA GLN A 16 10.08 9.58 -0.04
C GLN A 16 9.56 10.89 -0.64
N ILE A 17 8.77 11.61 0.14
CA ILE A 17 8.27 12.94 -0.21
C ILE A 17 9.16 13.96 0.50
N ASP A 18 9.84 14.79 -0.29
CA ASP A 18 10.72 15.82 0.24
C ASP A 18 9.91 16.93 0.93
N THR A 19 10.28 17.25 2.17
CA THR A 19 9.68 18.31 2.98
C THR A 19 10.48 19.62 2.91
N GLY A 20 11.67 19.58 2.30
CA GLY A 20 12.57 20.72 2.04
C GLY A 20 13.37 21.23 3.26
N ALA A 21 13.11 20.73 4.47
CA ALA A 21 13.75 21.24 5.69
C ALA A 21 13.91 20.21 6.83
N GLY A 22 13.62 18.93 6.61
CA GLY A 22 13.67 17.89 7.65
C GLY A 22 13.68 16.47 7.09
N GLU A 23 13.33 15.51 7.93
CA GLU A 23 13.08 14.12 7.51
C GLU A 23 11.96 14.08 6.45
N PRO A 24 12.05 13.17 5.47
CA PRO A 24 11.02 13.04 4.45
C PRO A 24 9.76 12.43 5.04
N ILE A 25 8.64 12.65 4.36
CA ILE A 25 7.45 11.82 4.58
C ILE A 25 7.65 10.52 3.82
N TYR A 26 7.45 9.39 4.50
CA TYR A 26 7.57 8.07 3.89
C TYR A 26 6.20 7.58 3.43
N LEU A 27 6.04 7.43 2.12
CA LEU A 27 4.89 6.78 1.50
C LEU A 27 5.26 5.31 1.20
N ARG A 28 4.50 4.38 1.75
CA ARG A 28 4.60 2.95 1.43
C ARG A 28 3.27 2.43 0.91
N THR A 29 3.35 1.58 -0.11
CA THR A 29 2.20 0.82 -0.58
C THR A 29 2.51 -0.67 -0.53
N ALA A 30 1.55 -1.46 -0.07
CA ALA A 30 1.59 -2.92 -0.10
C ALA A 30 0.29 -3.44 -0.71
N HIS A 31 0.33 -4.63 -1.29
CA HIS A 31 -0.84 -5.32 -1.76
C HIS A 31 -0.96 -6.64 -1.01
N GLN A 32 -2.18 -6.98 -0.56
CA GLN A 32 -2.45 -8.26 0.06
C GLN A 32 -3.94 -8.60 -0.12
N GLU A 33 -4.19 -9.78 -0.68
CA GLU A 33 -5.54 -10.25 -1.01
C GLU A 33 -6.29 -9.22 -1.86
N ASN A 34 -7.47 -8.76 -1.42
CA ASN A 34 -8.30 -7.80 -2.15
C ASN A 34 -8.14 -6.36 -1.63
N PHE A 35 -6.96 -6.05 -1.09
CA PHE A 35 -6.69 -4.76 -0.49
C PHE A 35 -5.33 -4.20 -0.88
N ILE A 36 -5.33 -2.88 -1.12
CA ILE A 36 -4.13 -2.06 -1.12
C ILE A 36 -3.97 -1.46 0.28
N TYR A 37 -2.80 -1.62 0.86
CA TYR A 37 -2.41 -1.00 2.11
C TYR A 37 -1.51 0.18 1.81
N VAL A 38 -1.78 1.32 2.45
CA VAL A 38 -0.98 2.54 2.30
C VAL A 38 -0.58 3.04 3.67
N LEU A 39 0.69 3.38 3.83
CA LEU A 39 1.22 4.08 5.00
C LEU A 39 1.83 5.39 4.51
N ILE A 40 1.42 6.49 5.14
CA ILE A 40 2.02 7.80 4.97
C ILE A 40 2.54 8.21 6.35
N ASP A 41 3.85 8.31 6.47
CA ASP A 41 4.55 8.47 7.74
C ASP A 41 5.30 9.80 7.77
N GLU A 42 4.82 10.76 8.56
CA GLU A 42 5.37 12.11 8.65
C GLU A 42 6.35 12.22 9.83
N VAL A 43 7.51 11.58 9.66
CA VAL A 43 8.52 11.37 10.71
C VAL A 43 9.04 12.67 11.34
N SER A 44 9.06 13.77 10.58
CA SER A 44 9.50 15.07 11.07
C SER A 44 8.45 15.79 11.95
N LYS A 45 7.18 15.37 11.93
CA LYS A 45 6.10 16.13 12.56
C LYS A 45 5.86 15.68 13.99
N THR A 46 6.18 16.58 14.92
CA THR A 46 6.00 16.38 16.37
C THR A 46 4.93 17.30 16.99
N SER A 47 4.33 18.20 16.20
CA SER A 47 3.15 18.98 16.57
C SER A 47 1.91 18.33 15.96
N PHE A 48 0.80 18.29 16.68
CA PHE A 48 -0.38 17.53 16.24
C PHE A 48 -1.64 18.38 16.29
N ASP A 49 -2.15 18.78 15.12
CA ASP A 49 -3.41 19.51 15.03
C ASP A 49 -4.54 18.53 14.72
N LYS A 50 -5.12 18.00 15.82
CA LYS A 50 -6.18 16.98 15.77
C LYS A 50 -7.31 17.41 14.85
N HIS A 51 -7.68 16.51 13.95
CA HIS A 51 -8.72 16.70 12.93
C HIS A 51 -8.48 17.82 11.90
N ALA A 52 -7.38 18.56 11.98
CA ALA A 52 -7.04 19.62 11.04
C ALA A 52 -5.93 19.18 10.06
N ASP A 53 -4.93 18.45 10.57
CA ASP A 53 -3.95 17.77 9.72
C ASP A 53 -4.64 16.65 8.92
N ILE A 54 -4.35 16.52 7.63
CA ILE A 54 -5.06 15.58 6.75
C ILE A 54 -4.06 14.94 5.79
N ALA A 55 -4.12 13.61 5.67
CA ALA A 55 -3.44 12.88 4.59
C ALA A 55 -4.45 12.41 3.55
N VAL A 56 -4.08 12.48 2.27
CA VAL A 56 -4.85 12.00 1.13
C VAL A 56 -3.96 11.16 0.21
N ILE A 57 -4.49 10.04 -0.27
CA ILE A 57 -3.89 9.20 -1.30
C ILE A 57 -4.90 8.99 -2.43
N CYS A 58 -4.45 9.13 -3.67
CA CYS A 58 -5.25 8.98 -4.87
C CYS A 58 -4.72 7.86 -5.76
N PHE A 59 -5.64 7.19 -6.45
CA PHE A 59 -5.39 6.09 -7.38
C PHE A 59 -6.18 6.31 -8.67
N ASP A 60 -5.48 6.15 -9.80
CA ASP A 60 -6.10 5.99 -11.11
C ASP A 60 -6.23 4.48 -11.39
N LYS A 61 -7.48 4.01 -11.39
CA LYS A 61 -7.81 2.58 -11.53
C LYS A 61 -7.35 1.98 -12.86
N ASN A 62 -7.31 2.76 -13.93
CA ASN A 62 -7.00 2.24 -15.27
C ASN A 62 -5.59 2.63 -15.73
N GLY A 63 -4.85 3.41 -14.93
CA GLY A 63 -3.52 3.89 -15.27
C GLY A 63 -3.50 4.69 -16.57
N ASN A 64 -4.61 5.33 -16.93
CA ASN A 64 -4.73 6.09 -18.17
C ASN A 64 -4.26 7.54 -18.01
N GLN A 65 -3.98 7.96 -16.77
CA GLN A 65 -3.54 9.28 -16.36
C GLN A 65 -4.27 10.38 -17.12
N SER A 66 -5.61 10.28 -17.08
CA SER A 66 -6.48 11.12 -17.87
C SER A 66 -6.25 12.63 -17.63
N ALA A 67 -6.46 13.42 -18.68
CA ALA A 67 -6.32 14.87 -18.62
C ALA A 67 -7.38 15.54 -17.72
N VAL A 68 -8.47 14.83 -17.40
CA VAL A 68 -9.55 15.29 -16.53
C VAL A 68 -9.98 14.14 -15.64
N ALA A 69 -10.05 14.38 -14.33
CA ALA A 69 -10.48 13.36 -13.37
C ALA A 69 -11.86 12.81 -13.73
N ASN A 70 -11.95 11.50 -13.84
CA ASN A 70 -13.13 10.76 -14.26
C ASN A 70 -13.53 9.71 -13.20
N GLU A 71 -14.52 8.91 -13.54
CA GLU A 71 -15.12 7.90 -12.69
C GLU A 71 -14.18 6.77 -12.21
N ASN A 72 -12.97 6.68 -12.76
CA ASN A 72 -11.93 5.73 -12.40
C ASN A 72 -10.86 6.33 -11.47
N ASP A 73 -10.94 7.62 -11.17
CA ASP A 73 -10.00 8.32 -10.29
C ASP A 73 -10.61 8.44 -8.89
N TYR A 74 -9.95 7.83 -7.91
CA TYR A 74 -10.41 7.80 -6.53
C TYR A 74 -9.36 8.40 -5.60
N CYS A 75 -9.81 9.17 -4.61
CA CYS A 75 -8.96 9.65 -3.54
C CYS A 75 -9.55 9.29 -2.18
N PHE A 76 -8.69 8.94 -1.25
CA PHE A 76 -9.02 8.53 0.10
C PHE A 76 -8.26 9.43 1.06
N GLY A 77 -8.95 10.04 1.99
CA GLY A 77 -8.32 10.89 3.00
C GLY A 77 -8.78 10.56 4.41
N VAL A 78 -7.95 10.89 5.38
CA VAL A 78 -8.27 10.77 6.80
C VAL A 78 -7.67 11.95 7.57
N PRO A 79 -8.47 12.68 8.38
CA PRO A 79 -7.93 13.69 9.31
C PRO A 79 -7.08 13.03 10.38
N PHE A 80 -6.15 13.76 11.00
CA PHE A 80 -5.32 13.27 12.09
C PHE A 80 -6.12 12.95 13.36
N ASP A 81 -5.68 11.96 14.13
CA ASP A 81 -6.36 11.40 15.32
C ASP A 81 -7.80 10.96 15.01
N SER A 82 -8.01 10.27 13.88
CA SER A 82 -9.34 9.89 13.39
C SER A 82 -9.38 8.46 12.86
N LYS A 83 -10.58 7.86 12.90
CA LYS A 83 -10.94 6.61 12.23
C LYS A 83 -12.06 6.80 11.20
N ASN A 84 -12.29 8.05 10.80
CA ASN A 84 -13.35 8.46 9.90
C ASN A 84 -12.74 8.91 8.57
N PRO A 85 -12.42 7.97 7.65
CA PRO A 85 -11.92 8.34 6.33
C PRO A 85 -13.03 9.01 5.50
N PHE A 86 -12.65 9.59 4.37
CA PHE A 86 -13.56 10.04 3.33
C PHE A 86 -13.05 9.60 1.95
N THR A 87 -13.99 9.35 1.04
CA THR A 87 -13.71 9.03 -0.35
C THR A 87 -14.17 10.16 -1.27
N LEU A 88 -13.29 10.55 -2.20
CA LEU A 88 -13.59 11.41 -3.32
C LEU A 88 -13.51 10.58 -4.61
N ARG A 89 -14.38 10.87 -5.56
CA ARG A 89 -14.37 10.26 -6.91
C ARG A 89 -14.38 11.36 -7.96
N GLY A 90 -13.61 11.17 -9.02
CA GLY A 90 -13.61 12.04 -10.20
C GLY A 90 -14.91 11.91 -11.02
N GLY A 91 -15.01 12.69 -12.10
CA GLY A 91 -16.16 12.71 -13.00
C GLY A 91 -17.28 13.69 -12.61
N SER A 92 -17.05 14.56 -11.61
CA SER A 92 -17.97 15.64 -11.26
C SER A 92 -17.93 16.78 -12.28
N LEU A 93 -19.04 17.52 -12.43
CA LEU A 93 -19.09 18.77 -13.21
C LEU A 93 -18.46 19.97 -12.47
N LEU A 94 -17.98 19.78 -11.24
CA LEU A 94 -17.41 20.84 -10.40
C LEU A 94 -15.94 21.08 -10.73
N GLU A 95 -15.65 22.09 -11.55
CA GLU A 95 -14.28 22.48 -11.91
C GLU A 95 -13.48 23.02 -10.70
N GLN A 96 -14.15 23.61 -9.70
CA GLN A 96 -13.48 24.19 -8.52
C GLN A 96 -12.72 23.15 -7.70
N SER A 97 -13.18 21.90 -7.71
CA SER A 97 -12.55 20.76 -7.07
C SER A 97 -11.79 19.86 -8.05
N ASN A 98 -11.44 20.37 -9.24
CA ASN A 98 -10.87 19.61 -10.34
C ASN A 98 -11.66 18.32 -10.64
N HIS A 99 -12.99 18.42 -10.67
CA HIS A 99 -13.92 17.34 -10.97
C HIS A 99 -14.03 16.23 -9.91
N TYR A 100 -13.53 16.45 -8.70
CA TYR A 100 -13.75 15.54 -7.57
C TYR A 100 -15.01 15.90 -6.78
N THR A 101 -15.76 14.88 -6.36
CA THR A 101 -16.86 15.03 -5.39
C THR A 101 -16.77 13.96 -4.30
N LYS A 102 -17.27 14.28 -3.11
CA LYS A 102 -17.34 13.33 -2.01
C LYS A 102 -18.44 12.30 -2.27
N ILE A 103 -18.10 11.04 -2.10
CA ILE A 103 -19.03 9.91 -2.20
C ILE A 103 -19.10 9.17 -0.87
N LYS A 104 -20.08 8.27 -0.76
CA LYS A 104 -20.15 7.35 0.37
C LYS A 104 -18.94 6.40 0.34
N ASN A 105 -18.27 6.24 1.48
CA ASN A 105 -17.17 5.28 1.61
C ASN A 105 -17.68 3.83 1.40
N SER A 106 -16.80 2.97 0.88
CA SER A 106 -17.00 1.53 0.99
C SER A 106 -17.02 1.11 2.46
N ASN A 107 -17.83 0.10 2.80
CA ASN A 107 -17.86 -0.48 4.14
C ASN A 107 -16.54 -1.17 4.53
N GLU A 108 -15.72 -1.52 3.54
CA GLU A 108 -14.45 -2.20 3.74
C GLU A 108 -13.23 -1.25 3.74
N LEU A 109 -13.46 0.02 3.41
CA LEU A 109 -12.45 1.06 3.52
C LEU A 109 -12.15 1.32 4.99
N ILE A 110 -10.88 1.20 5.35
CA ILE A 110 -10.37 1.63 6.65
C ILE A 110 -9.34 2.71 6.40
N GLY A 111 -9.48 3.84 7.08
CA GLY A 111 -8.46 4.87 7.18
C GLY A 111 -8.34 5.27 8.64
N ILE A 112 -7.13 5.19 9.18
CA ILE A 112 -6.82 5.50 10.57
C ILE A 112 -5.60 6.41 10.57
N SER A 113 -5.61 7.38 11.47
CA SER A 113 -4.45 8.21 11.75
C SER A 113 -4.23 8.30 13.25
N ASN A 114 -2.97 8.32 13.67
CA ASN A 114 -2.61 8.48 15.07
C ASN A 114 -1.14 8.92 15.19
N VAL A 115 -0.72 9.19 16.43
CA VAL A 115 0.68 9.28 16.78
C VAL A 115 1.31 7.88 16.65
N SER A 116 2.48 7.80 16.02
CA SER A 116 3.29 6.58 15.90
C SER A 116 3.73 6.07 17.28
N ASP A 117 3.97 4.76 17.37
CA ASP A 117 4.37 4.12 18.62
C ASP A 117 5.88 3.88 18.70
N GLU A 118 6.33 3.38 19.84
CA GLU A 118 7.74 3.07 20.11
C GLU A 118 8.35 2.00 19.19
N ASN A 119 7.52 1.27 18.43
CA ASN A 119 7.94 0.24 17.48
C ASN A 119 7.87 0.74 16.03
N ASP A 120 7.75 2.05 15.82
CA ASP A 120 7.83 2.62 14.49
C ASP A 120 9.16 2.27 13.80
N ARG A 121 9.08 2.11 12.47
CA ARG A 121 10.21 1.64 11.65
C ARG A 121 11.33 2.66 11.56
N TYR A 122 10.99 3.94 11.48
CA TYR A 122 11.94 4.98 11.08
C TYR A 122 12.50 5.69 12.31
N THR A 123 11.70 5.91 13.34
CA THR A 123 12.15 6.57 14.56
C THR A 123 11.31 6.18 15.76
N ALA A 124 11.91 6.17 16.95
CA ALA A 124 11.17 6.04 18.21
C ALA A 124 10.52 7.36 18.67
N VAL A 125 10.81 8.48 17.97
CA VAL A 125 10.21 9.78 18.28
C VAL A 125 8.74 9.77 17.84
N PRO A 126 7.77 10.06 18.73
CA PRO A 126 6.37 10.11 18.34
C PRO A 126 6.10 11.13 17.25
N HIS A 127 5.45 10.71 16.17
CA HIS A 127 5.15 11.52 15.00
C HIS A 127 3.81 11.14 14.36
N ALA A 128 3.36 11.88 13.34
CA ALA A 128 2.07 11.62 12.72
C ALA A 128 2.14 10.47 11.71
N SER A 129 1.24 9.50 11.84
CA SER A 129 1.16 8.34 10.94
C SER A 129 -0.27 8.13 10.44
N TYR A 130 -0.41 7.80 9.16
CA TYR A 130 -1.67 7.62 8.47
C TYR A 130 -1.68 6.30 7.72
N GLU A 131 -2.65 5.44 8.02
CA GLU A 131 -2.78 4.11 7.46
C GLU A 131 -4.12 3.94 6.74
N PHE A 132 -4.07 3.33 5.56
CA PHE A 132 -5.24 2.98 4.77
C PHE A 132 -5.25 1.50 4.42
N ARG A 133 -6.44 0.90 4.42
CA ARG A 133 -6.75 -0.37 3.78
C ARG A 133 -7.88 -0.10 2.77
N ILE A 134 -7.53 -0.15 1.50
CA ILE A 134 -8.37 0.26 0.38
C ILE A 134 -8.79 -0.99 -0.40
N PRO A 135 -10.10 -1.25 -0.56
CA PRO A 135 -10.56 -2.40 -1.35
C PRO A 135 -10.17 -2.28 -2.82
N THR A 136 -9.61 -3.34 -3.40
CA THR A 136 -9.24 -3.40 -4.82
C THR A 136 -10.46 -3.30 -5.74
N ASP A 137 -11.66 -3.58 -5.26
CA ASP A 137 -12.89 -3.41 -6.04
C ASP A 137 -13.14 -1.94 -6.40
N LEU A 138 -12.67 -1.00 -5.58
CA LEU A 138 -12.75 0.44 -5.87
C LEU A 138 -11.70 0.85 -6.90
N VAL A 139 -10.44 0.52 -6.65
CA VAL A 139 -9.28 1.05 -7.38
C VAL A 139 -8.73 0.11 -8.46
N GLY A 140 -9.33 -1.07 -8.62
CA GLY A 140 -8.83 -2.12 -9.52
C GLY A 140 -7.58 -2.83 -9.01
N ARG A 141 -7.31 -3.98 -9.63
CA ARG A 141 -6.00 -4.64 -9.56
C ARG A 141 -5.18 -4.21 -10.76
N SER A 142 -3.97 -3.70 -10.51
CA SER A 142 -3.03 -3.32 -11.56
C SER A 142 -1.60 -3.65 -11.14
N ASP A 143 -0.75 -3.92 -12.12
CA ASP A 143 0.69 -4.04 -11.92
C ASP A 143 1.34 -2.69 -11.61
N THR A 144 0.75 -1.60 -12.12
CA THR A 144 1.21 -0.23 -11.92
C THR A 144 0.00 0.66 -11.65
N TYR A 145 0.08 1.49 -10.61
CA TYR A 145 -0.95 2.44 -10.27
C TYR A 145 -0.47 3.87 -10.56
N GLY A 146 -1.33 4.66 -11.21
CA GLY A 146 -1.18 6.11 -11.17
C GLY A 146 -1.53 6.60 -9.77
N VAL A 147 -0.59 7.25 -9.08
CA VAL A 147 -0.73 7.63 -7.67
C VAL A 147 -0.37 9.10 -7.46
N TYR A 148 -1.16 9.76 -6.62
CA TYR A 148 -0.85 11.06 -6.05
C TYR A 148 -1.07 11.01 -4.54
N SER A 149 -0.17 11.60 -3.78
CA SER A 149 -0.30 11.68 -2.32
C SER A 149 -0.06 13.10 -1.86
N VAL A 150 -0.81 13.52 -0.85
CA VAL A 150 -0.61 14.82 -0.19
C VAL A 150 -0.88 14.71 1.31
N VAL A 151 -0.04 15.37 2.09
CA VAL A 151 -0.25 15.64 3.52
C VAL A 151 -0.38 17.14 3.71
N TYR A 152 -1.42 17.56 4.43
CA TYR A 152 -1.63 18.92 4.87
C TYR A 152 -1.31 19.04 6.35
N ASP A 153 -0.37 19.94 6.64
CA ASP A 153 0.03 20.35 7.97
C ASP A 153 -0.68 21.68 8.30
N ALA A 154 -1.66 21.63 9.20
CA ALA A 154 -2.42 22.79 9.63
C ALA A 154 -1.62 23.74 10.54
N HIS A 155 -0.60 23.23 11.25
CA HIS A 155 0.27 24.02 12.11
C HIS A 155 1.06 25.04 11.29
N THR A 156 1.71 24.55 10.23
CA THR A 156 2.56 25.36 9.37
C THR A 156 1.84 25.87 8.12
N ASN A 157 0.58 25.44 7.92
CA ASN A 157 -0.23 25.69 6.74
C ASN A 157 0.51 25.31 5.45
N LYS A 158 1.09 24.10 5.44
CA LYS A 158 1.88 23.57 4.33
C LYS A 158 1.27 22.30 3.75
N PHE A 159 1.56 22.09 2.49
CA PHE A 159 1.23 20.87 1.77
C PHE A 159 2.52 20.17 1.34
N TYR A 160 2.60 18.88 1.61
CA TYR A 160 3.68 18.02 1.14
C TYR A 160 3.08 17.00 0.19
N ALA A 161 3.48 17.05 -1.08
CA ALA A 161 2.84 16.27 -2.13
C ALA A 161 3.83 15.53 -3.02
N TRP A 162 3.38 14.39 -3.55
CA TRP A 162 4.11 13.56 -4.49
C TRP A 162 3.23 13.24 -5.71
N PRO A 163 3.77 13.27 -6.95
CA PRO A 163 5.19 13.36 -7.32
C PRO A 163 5.80 14.77 -7.33
N SER A 164 4.98 15.82 -7.28
CA SER A 164 5.47 17.20 -7.32
C SER A 164 4.86 18.03 -6.19
N PRO A 165 5.69 18.71 -5.38
CA PRO A 165 5.21 19.56 -4.29
C PRO A 165 4.51 20.83 -4.79
N SER A 166 4.76 21.27 -6.03
CA SER A 166 4.21 22.53 -6.56
C SER A 166 2.72 22.47 -6.94
N THR A 167 2.11 21.29 -6.89
CA THR A 167 0.73 21.08 -7.36
C THR A 167 -0.31 21.23 -6.24
N ALA A 168 0.13 21.13 -4.97
CA ALA A 168 -0.77 21.21 -3.83
C ALA A 168 -0.94 22.65 -3.34
N SER A 169 -2.12 23.21 -3.57
CA SER A 169 -2.48 24.57 -3.11
C SER A 169 -3.73 24.59 -2.22
N PHE A 170 -4.52 23.53 -2.24
CA PHE A 170 -5.76 23.40 -1.48
C PHE A 170 -6.13 21.92 -1.35
N LEU A 171 -6.56 21.49 -0.15
CA LEU A 171 -6.86 20.08 0.17
C LEU A 171 -7.86 19.41 -0.78
N PHE A 172 -8.77 20.18 -1.40
CA PHE A 172 -9.77 19.65 -2.33
C PHE A 172 -9.51 20.02 -3.79
N LYS A 173 -8.37 20.64 -4.11
CA LYS A 173 -7.94 20.88 -5.48
C LYS A 173 -6.85 19.88 -5.85
N ILE A 174 -7.23 18.60 -5.87
CA ILE A 174 -6.37 17.48 -6.25
C ILE A 174 -5.92 17.70 -7.70
N PRO A 175 -4.62 17.58 -8.03
CA PRO A 175 -4.15 17.81 -9.38
C PRO A 175 -4.69 16.75 -10.35
N LEU A 176 -4.66 17.06 -11.64
CA LEU A 176 -5.20 16.19 -12.69
C LEU A 176 -4.42 14.86 -12.76
N PRO A 177 -5.08 13.72 -13.04
CA PRO A 177 -4.43 12.41 -13.11
C PRO A 177 -3.22 12.35 -14.05
N ALA A 178 -3.24 13.13 -15.14
CA ALA A 178 -2.11 13.31 -16.06
C ALA A 178 -0.79 13.77 -15.42
N SER A 179 -0.83 14.29 -14.20
CA SER A 179 0.34 14.77 -13.45
C SER A 179 0.76 13.85 -12.30
N TRP A 180 0.06 12.73 -12.13
CA TRP A 180 0.32 11.79 -11.04
C TRP A 180 1.56 10.95 -11.35
N GLY A 181 2.18 10.40 -10.31
CA GLY A 181 3.31 9.50 -10.45
C GLY A 181 2.83 8.07 -10.69
N GLU A 182 3.77 7.16 -10.90
CA GLU A 182 3.48 5.73 -11.00
C GLU A 182 4.11 4.97 -9.83
N ILE A 183 3.37 4.04 -9.24
CA ILE A 183 3.88 3.10 -8.23
C ILE A 183 3.62 1.68 -8.71
N VAL A 184 4.69 0.87 -8.73
CA VAL A 184 4.60 -0.56 -9.08
C VAL A 184 3.97 -1.33 -7.92
N SER A 185 2.96 -2.14 -8.21
CA SER A 185 2.33 -3.01 -7.20
C SER A 185 3.32 -4.07 -6.72
N PRO A 186 3.52 -4.23 -5.40
CA PRO A 186 4.45 -5.23 -4.87
C PRO A 186 3.97 -6.69 -5.03
N ASP A 187 2.75 -6.95 -5.52
CA ASP A 187 2.27 -8.32 -5.83
C ASP A 187 3.16 -9.08 -6.83
N LYS A 188 4.03 -8.39 -7.58
CA LYS A 188 5.07 -9.03 -8.43
C LYS A 188 6.48 -9.07 -7.81
N SER A 189 6.69 -8.49 -6.63
CA SER A 189 8.01 -8.48 -5.98
C SER A 189 8.38 -9.82 -5.36
N LEU A 190 7.41 -10.73 -5.19
CA LEU A 190 7.65 -12.17 -5.08
C LEU A 190 7.01 -12.91 -6.26
N PRO A 191 7.70 -13.87 -6.89
CA PRO A 191 7.03 -14.77 -7.82
C PRO A 191 5.98 -15.57 -7.05
N GLU A 192 4.71 -15.36 -7.34
CA GLU A 192 3.69 -16.34 -7.00
C GLU A 192 4.16 -17.68 -7.57
N LEU A 193 4.38 -18.67 -6.71
CA LEU A 193 4.71 -20.01 -7.18
C LEU A 193 3.51 -20.49 -7.99
N SER A 194 3.61 -20.38 -9.32
CA SER A 194 2.50 -20.76 -10.18
C SER A 194 2.10 -22.21 -9.87
N TRP A 195 0.81 -22.54 -10.00
CA TRP A 195 0.32 -23.92 -9.80
C TRP A 195 1.18 -24.98 -10.50
N PRO A 196 1.69 -24.77 -11.74
CA PRO A 196 2.68 -25.64 -12.36
C PRO A 196 3.95 -25.86 -11.54
N THR A 197 4.48 -24.82 -10.90
CA THR A 197 5.68 -24.87 -10.04
C THR A 197 5.42 -25.69 -8.78
N ILE A 198 4.25 -25.53 -8.16
CA ILE A 198 3.83 -26.32 -6.99
C ILE A 198 3.69 -27.80 -7.36
N LEU A 199 3.12 -28.10 -8.53
CA LEU A 199 3.01 -29.45 -9.05
C LEU A 199 4.37 -30.08 -9.36
N LEU A 200 5.31 -29.29 -9.90
CA LEU A 200 6.69 -29.73 -10.16
C LEU A 200 7.40 -30.09 -8.85
N LEU A 201 7.28 -29.24 -7.83
CA LEU A 201 7.90 -29.45 -6.51
C LEU A 201 7.34 -30.69 -5.81
N SER A 202 6.01 -30.88 -5.85
CA SER A 202 5.37 -32.08 -5.31
C SER A 202 5.77 -33.35 -6.07
N GLY A 203 5.92 -33.27 -7.41
CA GLY A 203 6.42 -34.38 -8.24
C GLY A 203 7.85 -34.78 -7.89
N VAL A 204 8.75 -33.81 -7.72
CA VAL A 204 10.16 -34.07 -7.31
C VAL A 204 10.20 -34.73 -5.93
N LEU A 205 9.44 -34.22 -4.96
CA LEU A 205 9.35 -34.80 -3.62
C LEU A 205 8.81 -36.24 -3.66
N PHE A 206 7.82 -36.52 -4.50
CA PHE A 206 7.27 -37.86 -4.69
C PHE A 206 8.31 -38.83 -5.28
N VAL A 207 9.07 -38.42 -6.29
CA VAL A 207 10.15 -39.23 -6.87
C VAL A 207 11.22 -39.53 -5.83
N ILE A 208 11.65 -38.53 -5.05
CA ILE A 208 12.63 -38.72 -3.97
C ILE A 208 12.10 -39.73 -2.93
N TYR A 209 10.83 -39.59 -2.54
CA TYR A 209 10.19 -40.48 -1.57
C TYR A 209 10.15 -41.93 -2.06
N VAL A 210 9.67 -42.17 -3.30
CA VAL A 210 9.60 -43.51 -3.90
C VAL A 210 11.00 -44.12 -4.06
N THR A 211 11.97 -43.32 -4.49
CA THR A 211 13.37 -43.77 -4.64
C THR A 211 13.96 -44.21 -3.31
N LYS A 212 13.69 -43.47 -2.22
CA LYS A 212 14.15 -43.81 -0.86
C LYS A 212 13.52 -45.09 -0.33
N ILE A 213 12.24 -45.34 -0.62
CA ILE A 213 11.57 -46.60 -0.26
C ILE A 213 12.19 -47.78 -1.01
N ARG A 214 12.39 -47.66 -2.33
CA ARG A 214 13.01 -48.72 -3.14
C ARG A 214 14.42 -49.06 -2.65
N TYR A 215 15.23 -48.05 -2.35
CA TYR A 215 16.58 -48.25 -1.82
C TYR A 215 16.57 -48.99 -0.48
N ARG A 216 15.71 -48.60 0.47
CA ARG A 216 15.55 -49.32 1.75
C ARG A 216 15.12 -50.77 1.55
N HIS A 217 14.19 -51.03 0.64
CA HIS A 217 13.71 -52.38 0.36
C HIS A 217 14.77 -53.27 -0.30
N LEU A 218 15.63 -52.71 -1.16
CA LEU A 218 16.78 -53.39 -1.75
C LEU A 218 17.88 -53.66 -0.71
N HIS A 219 18.12 -52.73 0.20
CA HIS A 219 19.11 -52.91 1.27
C HIS A 219 18.70 -54.00 2.28
N LEU A 220 17.40 -54.11 2.61
CA LEU A 220 16.89 -55.19 3.45
C LEU A 220 16.97 -56.57 2.77
N ARG A 221 16.80 -56.64 1.43
CA ARG A 221 16.95 -57.90 0.68
C ARG A 221 18.40 -58.38 0.59
N THR A 222 19.37 -57.48 0.56
CA THR A 222 20.80 -57.84 0.44
C THR A 222 21.41 -58.28 1.78
N ASN A 223 20.87 -57.82 2.91
CA ASN A 223 21.34 -58.21 4.24
C ASN A 223 20.60 -59.43 4.84
N GLY A 224 19.48 -59.88 4.25
CA GLY A 224 18.69 -61.01 4.76
C GLY A 224 19.18 -62.41 4.34
N ASN A 225 20.22 -62.52 3.50
CA ASN A 225 20.67 -63.79 2.93
C ASN A 225 21.90 -64.42 3.64
N TRP A 226 22.27 -63.97 4.84
CA TRP A 226 23.43 -64.49 5.59
C TRP A 226 23.08 -65.42 6.76
N LEU A 227 21.83 -65.87 6.88
CA LEU A 227 21.40 -66.85 7.88
C LEU A 227 20.69 -68.02 7.19
N ASN A 228 21.47 -68.90 6.57
CA ASN A 228 21.13 -70.30 6.30
C ASN A 228 22.43 -71.11 6.26
#